data_AF-A0A660PKD3-F1
#
_entry.id   AF-A0A660PKD3-F1
#
_cell.length_a   1.000
_cell.length_b   1.000
_cell.length_c   1.000
_cell.angle_alpha   90.00
_cell.angle_beta   90.00
_cell.angle_gamma   90.00
#
_symmetry.space_group_name_H-M   'P 1'
#
loop_
_entity.id
_entity.type
_entity.pdbx_description
1 polymer ?
#
loop_
_entity_poly.entity_id
_entity_poly.type
_entity_poly.pdbx_seq_one_letter_code
_entity_poly.pdbx_strand_id
1 'polypeptide(L)'
;SILVNGRRMTNVGTFRAYLVSYFRNHPKIHQDMTFLVRHLQPTDKGLPIEIYIFSNDQRWAEYENIQADIFDHILAVLPEFELRVFQQPTGQDLRSLSL
;
A
#
# COMPACT_ATOMS: atom_id res chain seq x y z
N SER A 1 -21.84 -16.66 -21.92
CA SER A 1 -20.38 -16.91 -21.99
C SER A 1 -19.71 -16.00 -20.98
N ILE A 2 -19.06 -16.56 -19.95
CA ILE A 2 -18.30 -15.74 -19.00
C ILE A 2 -17.08 -15.24 -19.77
N LEU A 3 -16.95 -13.92 -19.94
CA LEU A 3 -15.76 -13.32 -20.55
C LEU A 3 -14.55 -13.70 -19.68
N VAL A 4 -13.82 -14.74 -20.10
CA VAL A 4 -12.61 -15.27 -19.42
C VAL A 4 -11.53 -14.19 -19.28
N ASN A 5 -11.57 -13.15 -20.13
CA ASN A 5 -10.66 -11.99 -20.14
C ASN A 5 -11.23 -10.70 -19.52
N GLY A 6 -12.33 -10.76 -18.77
CA GLY A 6 -12.83 -9.60 -18.04
C GLY A 6 -11.88 -9.22 -16.88
N ARG A 7 -11.55 -7.93 -16.72
CA ARG A 7 -10.80 -7.44 -15.55
C ARG A 7 -11.67 -7.69 -14.30
N ARG A 8 -11.39 -8.77 -13.58
CA ARG A 8 -12.11 -9.08 -12.34
C ARG A 8 -11.67 -8.10 -11.26
N MET A 9 -12.65 -7.47 -10.62
CA MET A 9 -12.38 -6.64 -9.46
C MET A 9 -11.89 -7.54 -8.31
N THR A 10 -10.80 -7.15 -7.69
CA THR A 10 -10.25 -7.82 -6.50
C THR A 10 -9.98 -6.75 -5.46
N ASN A 11 -10.08 -7.09 -4.18
CA ASN A 11 -9.82 -6.15 -3.08
C ASN A 11 -8.45 -5.48 -3.23
N VAL A 12 -7.41 -6.26 -3.55
CA VAL A 12 -6.06 -5.75 -3.82
C VAL A 12 -6.03 -4.84 -5.05
N GLY A 13 -6.72 -5.20 -6.13
CA GLY A 13 -6.81 -4.37 -7.34
C GLY A 13 -7.51 -3.03 -7.09
N THR A 14 -8.59 -3.03 -6.31
CA THR A 14 -9.33 -1.84 -5.90
C THR A 14 -8.50 -0.97 -4.98
N PHE A 15 -7.84 -1.55 -3.97
CA PHE A 15 -6.93 -0.86 -3.08
C PHE A 15 -5.79 -0.18 -3.85
N ARG A 16 -5.18 -0.87 -4.82
CA ARG A 16 -4.13 -0.28 -5.66
C ARG A 16 -4.64 0.89 -6.50
N ALA A 17 -5.84 0.78 -7.07
CA ALA A 17 -6.46 1.88 -7.81
C ALA A 17 -6.78 3.08 -6.89
N TYR A 18 -7.23 2.82 -5.67
CA TYR A 18 -7.42 3.83 -4.64
C TYR A 18 -6.12 4.56 -4.32
N LEU A 19 -5.02 3.84 -4.06
CA LEU A 19 -3.71 4.46 -3.79
C LEU A 19 -3.22 5.32 -4.95
N VAL A 20 -3.37 4.84 -6.19
CA VAL A 20 -3.06 5.65 -7.38
C VAL A 20 -3.84 6.96 -7.36
N SER A 21 -5.16 6.90 -7.13
CA SER A 21 -6.00 8.10 -7.04
C SER A 21 -5.58 9.02 -5.90
N TYR A 22 -5.30 8.47 -4.71
CA TYR A 22 -4.86 9.22 -3.54
C TYR A 22 -3.57 10.00 -3.83
N PHE A 23 -2.53 9.34 -4.36
CA PHE A 23 -1.25 10.00 -4.64
C PHE A 23 -1.30 10.97 -5.83
N ARG A 24 -2.13 10.70 -6.84
CA ARG A 24 -2.34 11.64 -7.97
C ARG A 24 -3.01 12.95 -7.54
N ASN A 25 -3.77 12.91 -6.46
CA ASN A 25 -4.40 14.09 -5.86
C ASN A 25 -3.63 14.64 -4.66
N HIS A 26 -2.49 14.05 -4.29
CA HIS A 26 -1.74 14.46 -3.12
C HIS A 26 -0.86 15.69 -3.43
N PRO A 27 -1.03 16.83 -2.72
CA PRO A 27 -0.39 18.09 -3.07
C PRO A 27 1.13 18.09 -2.85
N LYS A 28 1.64 17.16 -2.03
CA LYS A 28 3.07 17.00 -1.75
C LYS A 28 3.79 15.95 -2.63
N ILE A 29 3.10 15.36 -3.60
CA ILE A 29 3.68 14.37 -4.53
C ILE A 29 3.98 15.03 -5.88
N HIS A 30 5.19 14.82 -6.38
CA HIS A 30 5.65 15.29 -7.68
C HIS A 30 5.03 14.45 -8.80
N GLN A 31 4.18 15.07 -9.61
CA GLN A 31 3.32 14.36 -10.58
C GLN A 31 4.01 14.03 -11.92
N ASP A 32 5.04 14.80 -12.28
CA ASP A 32 5.75 14.67 -13.57
C ASP A 32 6.97 13.73 -13.52
N MET A 33 7.18 13.04 -12.40
CA MET A 33 8.24 12.03 -12.24
C MET A 33 7.65 10.62 -12.33
N THR A 34 8.54 9.61 -12.30
CA THR A 34 8.10 8.21 -12.27
C THR A 34 7.14 7.97 -11.12
N PHE A 35 5.97 7.41 -11.46
CA PHE A 35 4.88 7.15 -10.53
C PHE A 35 4.45 5.70 -10.75
N LEU A 36 4.73 4.83 -9.77
CA LEU A 36 4.35 3.43 -9.82
C LEU A 36 3.68 3.03 -8.51
N VAL A 37 2.52 2.38 -8.65
CA VAL A 37 1.92 1.60 -7.58
C VAL A 37 1.65 0.22 -8.18
N ARG A 38 2.46 -0.77 -7.80
CA ARG A 38 2.43 -2.11 -8.44
C ARG A 38 2.61 -3.23 -7.43
N HIS A 39 2.28 -4.44 -7.86
CA HIS A 39 2.59 -5.63 -7.10
C HIS A 39 4.02 -6.06 -7.41
N LEU A 40 4.72 -6.54 -6.38
CA LEU A 40 5.93 -7.33 -6.58
C LEU A 40 5.57 -8.82 -6.66
N GLN A 41 6.58 -9.65 -6.85
CA GLN A 41 6.42 -11.11 -6.81
C GLN A 41 5.85 -11.52 -5.44
N PRO A 42 4.83 -12.40 -5.40
CA PRO A 42 4.33 -12.97 -4.15
C PRO A 42 5.46 -13.68 -3.39
N THR A 43 5.43 -13.60 -2.07
CA THR A 43 6.38 -14.27 -1.17
C THR A 43 5.64 -15.07 -0.09
N ASP A 44 6.39 -15.74 0.77
CA ASP A 44 5.89 -16.34 2.01
C ASP A 44 5.27 -15.31 2.98
N LYS A 45 5.60 -14.03 2.82
CA LYS A 45 5.07 -12.88 3.58
C LYS A 45 3.86 -12.21 2.90
N GLY A 46 3.26 -12.85 1.90
CA GLY A 46 2.08 -12.34 1.18
C GLY A 46 2.41 -11.68 -0.16
N LEU A 47 1.57 -10.72 -0.58
CA LEU A 47 1.71 -10.01 -1.85
C LEU A 47 2.20 -8.57 -1.60
N PRO A 48 3.49 -8.27 -1.82
CA PRO A 48 4.00 -6.94 -1.56
C PRO A 48 3.47 -5.93 -2.58
N ILE A 49 3.15 -4.73 -2.10
CA ILE A 49 2.80 -3.56 -2.91
C ILE A 49 3.98 -2.60 -2.87
N GLU A 50 4.54 -2.30 -4.04
CA GLU A 50 5.56 -1.26 -4.19
C GLU A 50 4.90 0.08 -4.52
N ILE A 51 5.27 1.11 -3.77
CA ILE A 51 4.88 2.50 -3.99
C ILE A 51 6.17 3.25 -4.32
N TYR A 52 6.31 3.67 -5.57
CA TYR A 52 7.44 4.43 -6.07
C TYR A 52 6.94 5.78 -6.59
N ILE A 53 7.09 6.81 -5.77
CA ILE A 53 6.64 8.18 -6.03
C ILE A 53 7.70 9.16 -5.51
N PHE A 54 7.67 10.39 -6.00
CA PHE A 54 8.61 11.44 -5.56
C PHE A 54 7.87 12.51 -4.77
N SER A 55 8.48 12.98 -3.68
CA SER A 55 8.03 14.17 -2.96
C SER A 55 8.35 15.43 -3.76
N ASN A 56 7.53 16.47 -3.63
CA ASN A 56 7.88 17.81 -4.14
C ASN A 56 8.78 18.60 -3.17
N ASP A 57 8.98 18.09 -1.95
CA ASP A 57 9.84 18.67 -0.93
C ASP A 57 11.04 17.75 -0.64
N GLN A 58 12.23 18.33 -0.67
CA GLN A 58 13.51 17.65 -0.43
C GLN A 58 14.11 17.98 0.94
N ARG A 59 13.48 18.88 1.71
CA ARG A 59 13.92 19.18 3.08
C ARG A 59 13.70 17.93 3.91
N TRP A 60 14.78 17.45 4.53
CA TRP A 60 14.81 16.14 5.19
C TRP A 60 13.63 15.90 6.15
N ALA A 61 13.39 16.83 7.09
CA ALA A 61 12.30 16.68 8.06
C ALA A 61 10.90 16.65 7.41
N GLU A 62 10.66 17.47 6.39
CA GLU A 62 9.38 17.50 5.67
C GLU A 62 9.19 16.25 4.81
N TYR A 63 10.26 15.78 4.17
CA TYR A 63 10.27 14.53 3.42
C TYR A 63 9.89 13.34 4.31
N GLU A 64 10.51 13.22 5.48
CA GLU A 64 10.19 12.16 6.47
C GLU A 64 8.73 12.26 6.95
N ASN A 65 8.25 13.47 7.24
CA ASN A 65 6.85 13.69 7.65
C ASN A 65 5.87 13.27 6.54
N ILE A 66 6.14 13.62 5.28
CA ILE A 66 5.32 13.20 4.14
C ILE A 66 5.25 11.67 4.05
N GLN A 67 6.39 11.00 4.22
CA GLN A 67 6.45 9.55 4.19
C GLN A 67 5.63 8.94 5.33
N ALA A 68 5.77 9.46 6.56
CA ALA A 68 5.03 9.00 7.73
C ALA A 68 3.51 9.16 7.55
N ASP A 69 3.06 10.35 7.16
CA ASP A 69 1.64 10.67 6.94
C ASP A 69 1.01 9.73 5.88
N ILE A 70 1.75 9.44 4.81
CA ILE A 70 1.33 8.51 3.77
C ILE A 70 1.13 7.11 4.34
N PHE A 71 2.09 6.59 5.12
CA PHE A 71 1.98 5.24 5.68
C PHE A 71 0.90 5.14 6.75
N ASP A 72 0.72 6.16 7.59
CA ASP A 72 -0.37 6.21 8.56
C ASP A 72 -1.73 6.12 7.87
N HIS A 73 -1.92 6.88 6.78
CA HIS A 73 -3.14 6.83 5.97
C HIS A 73 -3.36 5.46 5.32
N ILE A 74 -2.31 4.88 4.73
CA ILE A 74 -2.36 3.54 4.11
C ILE A 74 -2.79 2.49 5.13
N LEU A 75 -2.17 2.50 6.32
CA LEU A 75 -2.46 1.54 7.38
C LEU A 75 -3.89 1.71 7.91
N ALA A 76 -4.35 2.95 8.05
CA ALA A 76 -5.71 3.25 8.52
C ALA A 76 -6.79 2.79 7.54
N VAL A 77 -6.58 2.94 6.23
CA VAL A 77 -7.59 2.61 5.22
C VAL A 77 -7.54 1.16 4.75
N LEU A 78 -6.46 0.42 5.03
CA LEU A 78 -6.28 -0.96 4.59
C LEU A 78 -7.47 -1.89 4.94
N PRO A 79 -8.05 -1.84 6.17
CA PRO A 79 -9.18 -2.69 6.56
C PRO A 79 -10.47 -2.42 5.75
N GLU A 80 -10.65 -1.21 5.20
CA GLU A 80 -11.81 -0.87 4.36
C GLU A 80 -11.86 -1.68 3.06
N PHE A 81 -10.72 -2.24 2.65
CA PHE A 81 -10.60 -3.15 1.51
C PHE A 81 -10.57 -4.62 1.94
N GLU A 82 -10.85 -4.93 3.20
CA GLU A 82 -10.71 -6.27 3.79
C GLU A 82 -9.27 -6.83 3.63
N LEU A 83 -8.28 -5.93 3.60
CA LEU A 83 -6.88 -6.28 3.55
C LEU A 83 -6.25 -6.16 4.94
N ARG A 84 -5.14 -6.86 5.15
CA ARG A 84 -4.35 -6.77 6.38
C ARG A 84 -2.86 -6.73 6.05
N VAL A 85 -2.11 -5.98 6.84
CA VAL A 85 -0.65 -5.99 6.76
C VAL A 85 -0.13 -7.32 7.31
N PHE A 86 0.80 -7.93 6.58
CA PHE A 86 1.54 -9.06 7.09
C PHE A 86 2.51 -8.59 8.19
N GLN A 87 2.46 -9.23 9.35
CA GLN A 87 3.39 -9.02 10.45
C GLN A 87 4.01 -10.36 10.78
N GLN A 88 5.34 -10.40 10.92
CA GLN A 88 5.99 -11.63 11.38
C GLN A 88 5.58 -11.87 12.83
N PRO A 89 5.07 -13.07 13.18
CA PRO A 89 4.72 -13.39 14.55
C PRO A 89 5.93 -13.19 15.46
N THR A 90 5.69 -12.54 16.60
CA THR A 90 6.68 -12.40 17.67
C THR A 90 6.42 -13.45 18.76
N GLY A 91 7.34 -13.56 19.71
CA GLY A 91 7.16 -14.49 20.85
C GLY A 91 5.90 -14.22 21.68
N GLN A 92 5.37 -12.99 21.66
CA GLN A 92 4.10 -12.66 22.34
C GLN A 92 2.90 -13.24 21.61
N ASP A 93 2.89 -13.23 20.27
CA ASP A 93 1.83 -13.81 19.44
C ASP A 93 1.77 -15.34 19.57
N LEU A 94 2.91 -16.00 19.84
CA LEU A 94 2.95 -17.44 20.06
C LEU A 94 2.42 -17.82 21.45
N ARG A 95 2.59 -16.95 22.46
CA ARG A 95 2.07 -17.19 23.82
C ARG A 95 0.54 -17.08 23.89
N SER A 96 -0.09 -16.30 23.02
CA SER A 96 -1.55 -16.23 22.92
C SER A 96 -2.16 -17.43 22.18
N LEU A 97 -1.34 -18.24 21.49
CA LEU A 97 -1.75 -19.47 20.79
C LEU A 97 -1.60 -20.73 21.65
N SER A 98 -0.79 -20.71 22.71
CA SER A 98 -0.72 -21.80 23.68
C SER A 98 -1.95 -21.76 24.59
N LEU A 99 -2.96 -22.56 24.22
CA LEU A 99 -4.03 -23.04 25.11
C LEU A 99 -3.49 -24.02 26.15
#